data_AF-A0A3D0HIK0-F1
#
_entry.id   AF-A0A3D0HIK0-F1
#
_cell.length_a   1.000
_cell.length_b   1.000
_cell.length_c   1.000
_cell.angle_alpha   90.00
_cell.angle_beta   90.00
_cell.angle_gamma   90.00
#
_symmetry.space_group_name_H-M   'P 1'
#
loop_
_entity.id
_entity.type
_entity.pdbx_description
1 polymer ?
#
loop_
_entity_poly.entity_id
_entity_poly.type
_entity_poly.pdbx_seq_one_letter_code
_entity_poly.pdbx_strand_id
1 'polypeptide(L)' 'DISSDLGAIAAHNIVTVCAGAKSFLDLPRTLEYLETLSVPVIGLGCDFFPEFTVHHGDIAIPTRVDTVRELADIVR' A
#
# COMPACT_ATOMS: atom_id res chain seq x y z
N ASP A 1 -8.74 5.10 -16.33
CA ASP A 1 -7.30 5.35 -16.46
C ASP A 1 -6.60 4.77 -15.25
N ILE A 2 -5.47 4.09 -15.42
CA ILE A 2 -4.76 3.36 -14.37
C ILE A 2 -3.28 3.73 -14.45
N SER A 3 -2.68 4.09 -13.32
CA SER A 3 -1.25 4.46 -13.29
C SER A 3 -0.36 3.28 -13.68
N SER A 4 0.64 3.54 -14.51
CA SER A 4 1.72 2.60 -14.82
C SER A 4 2.54 2.19 -13.61
N ASP A 5 2.51 2.98 -12.53
CA ASP A 5 3.23 2.69 -11.29
C ASP A 5 2.81 1.34 -10.69
N LEU A 6 1.53 0.96 -10.79
CA LEU A 6 1.04 -0.32 -10.25
C LEU A 6 1.74 -1.51 -10.92
N GLY A 7 1.92 -1.45 -12.24
CA GLY A 7 2.66 -2.46 -12.99
C GLY A 7 4.15 -2.46 -12.66
N ALA A 8 4.75 -1.27 -12.51
CA ALA A 8 6.16 -1.16 -12.14
C ALA A 8 6.46 -1.72 -10.74
N ILE A 9 5.59 -1.44 -9.77
CA ILE A 9 5.68 -1.97 -8.39
C ILE A 9 5.59 -3.50 -8.42
N ALA A 10 4.70 -4.08 -9.22
CA ALA A 10 4.56 -5.52 -9.34
C ALA A 10 5.74 -6.20 -10.06
N ALA A 11 6.38 -5.51 -11.00
CA ALA A 11 7.42 -6.09 -11.86
C ALA A 11 8.85 -6.01 -11.29
N HIS A 12 9.07 -5.22 -10.24
CA HIS A 12 10.41 -4.95 -9.71
C HIS A 12 10.53 -5.34 -8.23
N ASN A 13 11.68 -5.92 -7.86
CA ASN A 13 11.97 -6.26 -6.47
C ASN A 13 12.37 -5.02 -5.67
N ILE A 14 11.39 -4.21 -5.30
CA ILE A 14 11.55 -2.94 -4.58
C ILE A 14 10.53 -2.83 -3.45
N VAL A 15 10.80 -1.94 -2.50
CA VAL A 15 9.84 -1.51 -1.49
C VAL A 15 9.45 -0.06 -1.75
N THR A 16 8.17 0.19 -1.98
CA THR A 16 7.63 1.54 -2.18
C THR A 16 7.03 2.07 -0.88
N VAL A 17 7.68 3.07 -0.29
CA VAL A 17 7.19 3.73 0.93
C VAL A 17 6.37 4.96 0.52
N CYS A 18 5.10 5.02 0.96
CA CYS A 18 4.18 6.10 0.63
C CYS A 18 3.12 6.31 1.72
N ALA A 19 2.39 7.43 1.66
CA ALA A 19 1.18 7.66 2.45
C ALA A 19 -0.07 7.12 1.71
N GLY A 20 0.03 5.92 1.12
CA GLY A 20 -0.99 5.35 0.24
C GLY A 20 -1.08 6.02 -1.14
N ALA A 21 -2.25 5.94 -1.77
CA ALA A 21 -2.49 6.52 -3.10
C ALA A 21 -3.07 7.93 -3.01
N LYS A 22 -2.85 8.75 -4.05
CA LYS A 22 -3.33 10.14 -4.09
C LYS A 22 -4.85 10.19 -3.88
N SER A 23 -5.31 11.09 -3.01
CA SER A 23 -6.70 11.14 -2.53
C SER A 23 -7.78 11.38 -3.61
N PHE A 24 -7.41 11.84 -4.80
CA PHE A 24 -8.34 12.00 -5.93
C PHE A 24 -8.55 10.71 -6.75
N LEU A 25 -7.86 9.62 -6.39
CA LEU A 25 -7.99 8.31 -7.04
C LEU A 25 -9.07 7.45 -6.38
N ASP A 26 -9.44 6.37 -7.06
CA ASP A 26 -10.32 5.34 -6.51
C ASP A 26 -9.49 4.40 -5.62
N LEU A 27 -9.49 4.69 -4.31
CA LEU A 27 -8.62 4.00 -3.34
C LEU A 27 -8.99 2.52 -3.15
N PRO A 28 -10.27 2.13 -2.98
CA PRO A 28 -10.64 0.72 -2.87
C PRO A 28 -10.21 -0.07 -4.12
N ARG A 29 -10.44 0.47 -5.31
CA ARG A 29 -9.99 -0.19 -6.55
C ARG A 29 -8.49 -0.25 -6.69
N THR A 30 -7.76 0.77 -6.21
CA THR A 30 -6.29 0.73 -6.21
C THR A 30 -5.77 -0.40 -5.32
N LEU A 31 -6.37 -0.59 -4.14
CA LEU A 31 -6.02 -1.67 -3.23
C LEU A 31 -6.36 -3.05 -3.82
N GLU A 32 -7.55 -3.24 -4.38
CA GLU A 32 -7.93 -4.48 -5.10
C GLU A 32 -7.00 -4.77 -6.28
N TYR A 33 -6.55 -3.74 -6.99
CA TYR A 33 -5.66 -3.92 -8.14
C TYR A 33 -4.26 -4.36 -7.70
N LEU A 34 -3.73 -3.79 -6.60
CA LEU A 34 -2.49 -4.25 -5.99
C LEU A 34 -2.60 -5.70 -5.51
N GLU A 35 -3.73 -6.08 -4.91
CA GLU A 35 -4.02 -7.47 -4.53
C GLU A 35 -4.02 -8.40 -5.76
N THR A 36 -4.69 -8.00 -6.85
CA THR A 36 -4.72 -8.75 -8.12
C THR A 36 -3.31 -8.97 -8.68
N LEU A 37 -2.44 -7.97 -8.54
CA LEU A 37 -1.04 -8.03 -8.97
C LEU A 37 -0.12 -8.76 -7.97
N SER A 38 -0.67 -9.34 -6.89
CA SER A 38 0.09 -9.97 -5.80
C SER A 38 1.12 -9.04 -5.15
N VAL A 39 0.84 -7.73 -5.12
CA VAL A 39 1.67 -6.74 -4.42
C VAL A 39 1.19 -6.63 -2.97
N PRO A 40 2.02 -6.99 -1.98
CA PRO A 40 1.64 -6.85 -0.57
C PRO A 40 1.56 -5.37 -0.18
N VAL A 41 0.49 -5.01 0.52
CA VAL A 41 0.31 -3.69 1.13
C VAL A 41 0.36 -3.85 2.64
N ILE A 42 1.31 -3.16 3.27
CA ILE A 42 1.60 -3.27 4.70
C ILE A 42 1.53 -1.89 5.33
N GLY A 43 0.75 -1.76 6.40
CA GLY A 43 0.63 -0.54 7.19
C GLY A 43 1.72 -0.46 8.24
N LEU A 44 2.45 0.65 8.27
CA LEU A 44 3.41 0.94 9.33
C LEU A 44 2.72 1.81 10.39
N GLY A 45 2.31 1.19 11.50
CA GLY A 45 1.58 1.83 12.59
C GLY A 45 0.11 2.13 12.30
N CYS A 46 -0.44 1.60 11.20
CA CYS A 46 -1.85 1.72 10.83
C CYS A 46 -2.43 0.42 10.30
N ASP A 47 -3.74 0.25 10.42
CA ASP A 47 -4.55 -0.89 9.97
C ASP A 47 -5.52 -0.51 8.84
N PHE A 48 -5.38 0.70 8.29
CA PHE A 48 -6.12 1.22 7.15
C PHE A 48 -5.18 1.68 6.02
N PHE A 49 -5.68 1.71 4.79
CA PHE A 49 -5.02 2.23 3.61
C PHE A 49 -5.05 3.77 3.63
N PRO A 50 -3.91 4.46 3.79
CA PRO A 50 -3.93 5.91 3.95
C PRO A 50 -4.35 6.64 2.67
N GLU A 51 -5.12 7.72 2.82
CA GLU A 51 -5.64 8.52 1.69
C GLU A 51 -4.77 9.75 1.42
N PHE A 52 -3.45 9.54 1.31
CA PHE A 52 -2.44 10.57 1.07
C PHE A 52 -2.35 11.61 2.19
N THR A 53 -3.11 12.70 2.12
CA THR A 53 -3.09 13.79 3.11
C THR A 53 -4.06 13.60 4.26
N VAL A 54 -4.89 12.54 4.24
CA VAL A 54 -5.84 12.22 5.32
C VAL A 54 -5.21 11.18 6.24
N HIS A 55 -5.24 11.46 7.56
CA HIS A 55 -4.59 10.63 8.59
C HIS A 55 -5.47 9.52 9.17
N HIS A 56 -6.66 9.31 8.60
CA HIS A 56 -7.60 8.23 8.92
C HIS A 56 -8.18 7.70 7.61
N GLY A 57 -8.80 6.52 7.65
CA GLY A 57 -9.47 5.93 6.49
C GLY A 57 -10.27 4.70 6.90
N ASP A 58 -11.30 4.39 6.11
CA ASP A 58 -12.22 3.29 6.38
C ASP A 58 -11.86 2.02 5.57
N ILE A 59 -10.81 2.09 4.75
CA ILE A 59 -10.34 0.98 3.91
C ILE A 59 -9.33 0.18 4.70
N ALA A 60 -9.74 -0.96 5.26
CA ALA A 60 -8.85 -1.82 6.00
C ALA A 60 -7.75 -2.41 5.11
N ILE A 61 -6.56 -2.59 5.66
CA ILE A 61 -5.47 -3.35 5.03
C ILE A 61 -5.19 -4.62 5.84
N PRO A 62 -4.76 -5.71 5.19
CA PRO A 62 -4.69 -7.01 5.84
C PRO A 62 -3.52 -7.14 6.82
N THR A 63 -2.46 -6.33 6.67
CA THR A 63 -1.23 -6.48 7.44
C THR A 63 -0.79 -5.13 8.00
N ARG A 64 -0.59 -5.10 9.32
CA ARG A 64 0.03 -4.01 10.07
C ARG A 64 1.32 -4.50 10.71
N VAL A 65 2.34 -3.63 10.72
CA VAL A 65 3.55 -3.75 11.52
C VAL A 65 3.76 -2.44 12.29
N ASP A 66 4.39 -2.49 13.45
CA ASP A 66 4.59 -1.29 14.28
C ASP A 66 6.03 -0.78 14.22
N THR A 67 6.96 -1.57 13.68
CA THR A 67 8.37 -1.16 13.54
C THR A 67 8.92 -1.40 12.14
N VAL A 68 9.90 -0.56 11.74
CA VAL A 68 10.65 -0.75 10.49
C VAL A 68 11.46 -2.04 10.50
N ARG A 69 11.85 -2.54 11.68
CA ARG A 69 12.55 -3.83 11.81
C ARG A 69 11.65 -5.00 11.40
N GLU A 70 10.41 -5.03 11.90
CA GLU A 70 9.43 -6.05 11.50
C GLU A 70 9.18 -6.02 9.99
N LEU A 71 9.01 -4.82 9.42
CA LEU A 71 8.87 -4.66 7.97
C LEU A 71 10.09 -5.24 7.22
N ALA A 72 11.31 -4.92 7.67
CA ALA A 72 12.54 -5.39 7.05
C ALA A 72 12.72 -6.91 7.11
N ASP A 73 12.18 -7.58 8.13
CA ASP A 73 12.21 -9.04 8.23
C ASP A 73 11.19 -9.72 7.28
N ILE A 74 10.11 -9.03 6.89
CA ILE A 74 9.11 -9.52 5.93
C ILE A 74 9.60 -9.44 4.48
N VAL A 75 10.22 -8.31 4.11
CA VAL A 75 10.60 -7.99 2.72
C VAL A 75 12.00 -8.50 2.33
N ARG A 76 12.62 -9.30 3.19
CA ARG A 76 14.00 -9.78 3.07
C ARG A 76 14.17 -10.92 2.07
#